data_AF-A0A0L0QKZ0-F1
#
_entry.id   AF-A0A0L0QKZ0-F1
#
_cell.length_a   1.000
_cell.length_b   1.000
_cell.length_c   1.000
_cell.angle_alpha   90.00
_cell.angle_beta   90.00
_cell.angle_gamma   90.00
#
_symmetry.space_group_name_H-M   'P 1'
#
loop_
_entity.id
_entity.type
_entity.pdbx_description
1 polymer ?
#
loop_
_entity_poly.entity_id
_entity_poly.type
_entity_poly.pdbx_seq_one_letter_code
_entity_poly.pdbx_strand_id
1 'polypeptide(L)'
;MHKHVLKIMVLMIFSISLVACGNSEAKTNNNLTYENIVNLAIEKVESEIAERNNIEYDSSSIDYGNDLRSSSDITMWENGKYIKVVVYDKEEDDEKEITHYRLKDDELVNINGHPDIDFDSIEEQEPDYIEEKGKIIKQ
;
A
#
# COMPACT_ATOMS: atom_id res chain seq x y z
N MET A 1 0.21 79.92 20.11
CA MET A 1 -0.39 79.14 21.23
C MET A 1 -0.48 77.69 20.76
N HIS A 2 0.50 76.81 21.03
CA HIS A 2 0.61 75.99 22.23
C HIS A 2 -0.74 75.41 22.69
N LYS A 3 -1.07 74.15 22.34
CA LYS A 3 -0.82 72.97 23.19
C LYS A 3 -1.40 71.67 22.60
N HIS A 4 -0.59 70.63 22.74
CA HIS A 4 -0.83 69.20 22.53
C HIS A 4 -2.08 68.67 23.27
N VAL A 5 -2.71 67.60 22.73
CA VAL A 5 -2.94 66.29 23.39
C VAL A 5 -3.21 65.26 22.26
N LEU A 6 -2.21 64.54 21.74
CA LEU A 6 -1.89 63.14 22.03
C LEU A 6 -3.12 62.20 22.18
N LYS A 7 -3.49 61.49 21.11
CA LYS A 7 -4.22 60.21 21.25
C LYS A 7 -3.43 59.08 20.59
N ILE A 8 -2.79 58.37 21.51
CA ILE A 8 -2.38 56.96 21.57
C ILE A 8 -2.52 56.14 20.28
N MET A 9 -1.37 55.55 19.96
CA MET A 9 -1.01 54.63 18.90
C MET A 9 -1.52 53.20 19.19
N VAL A 10 -1.53 52.38 18.13
CA VAL A 10 -1.48 50.90 18.10
C VAL A 10 -2.83 50.17 18.10
N LEU A 11 -3.18 49.48 17.01
CA LEU A 11 -2.88 48.04 16.87
C LEU A 11 -3.11 47.52 15.44
N MET A 12 -2.25 46.58 15.09
CA MET A 12 -1.90 46.00 13.80
C MET A 12 -3.04 45.29 13.04
N ILE A 13 -3.02 45.50 11.71
CA ILE A 13 -2.95 44.53 10.60
C ILE A 13 -3.58 43.14 10.85
N PHE A 14 -4.50 42.72 9.97
CA PHE A 14 -4.27 41.57 9.07
C PHE A 14 -5.30 41.59 7.93
N SER A 15 -4.82 41.98 6.75
CA SER A 15 -5.48 41.67 5.47
C SER A 15 -5.48 40.16 5.31
N ILE A 16 -6.66 39.52 5.30
CA ILE A 16 -6.76 38.13 4.88
C ILE A 16 -6.68 38.14 3.36
N SER A 17 -5.46 38.01 2.85
CA SER A 17 -5.22 37.60 1.46
C SER A 17 -5.78 36.19 1.31
N LEU A 18 -6.89 36.05 0.59
CA LEU A 18 -7.34 34.78 0.03
C LEU A 18 -6.29 34.31 -0.97
N VAL A 19 -5.30 33.57 -0.48
CA VAL A 19 -4.36 32.83 -1.31
C VAL A 19 -5.05 31.51 -1.66
N ALA A 20 -5.64 31.45 -2.84
CA ALA A 20 -5.73 30.20 -3.57
C ALA A 20 -4.30 29.83 -3.99
N CYS A 21 -3.60 29.05 -3.16
CA CYS A 21 -2.43 28.28 -3.57
C CYS A 21 -2.83 26.83 -3.46
N GLY A 22 -2.74 26.14 -4.60
CA GLY A 22 -3.32 24.83 -4.80
C GLY A 22 -2.91 23.81 -3.74
N ASN A 23 -3.81 22.87 -3.52
CA ASN A 23 -3.45 21.54 -3.07
C ASN A 23 -2.55 20.93 -4.16
N SER A 24 -1.28 21.31 -4.09
CA SER A 24 -0.17 20.41 -4.38
C SER A 24 -0.19 19.43 -3.21
N GLU A 25 -1.18 18.55 -3.16
CA GLU A 25 -1.18 17.46 -2.20
C GLU A 25 -0.07 16.52 -2.65
N ALA A 26 1.01 16.64 -1.89
CA ALA A 26 2.21 15.85 -1.81
C ALA A 26 2.29 14.70 -2.82
N LYS A 27 3.28 14.79 -3.73
CA LYS A 27 4.02 13.58 -4.07
C LYS A 27 4.60 13.05 -2.76
N THR A 28 3.91 12.10 -2.14
CA THR A 28 4.50 11.23 -1.12
C THR A 28 5.60 10.45 -1.83
N ASN A 29 6.80 11.04 -1.87
CA ASN A 29 8.04 10.29 -2.07
C ASN A 29 8.34 9.53 -0.77
N ASN A 30 7.41 8.71 -0.31
CA ASN A 30 7.68 7.78 0.78
C ASN A 30 8.45 6.62 0.15
N ASN A 31 9.75 6.57 0.43
CA ASN A 31 10.57 5.44 0.05
C ASN A 31 10.24 4.29 1.02
N LEU A 32 9.10 3.63 0.79
CA LEU A 32 8.71 2.45 1.56
C LEU A 32 9.78 1.38 1.36
N THR A 33 10.23 0.78 2.47
CA THR A 33 11.13 -0.37 2.42
C THR A 33 10.34 -1.59 1.92
N TYR A 34 11.03 -2.61 1.40
CA TYR A 34 10.36 -3.88 1.06
C TYR A 34 9.61 -4.48 2.25
N GLU A 35 10.17 -4.40 3.47
CA GLU A 35 9.50 -4.82 4.70
C GLU A 35 8.17 -4.09 4.93
N ASN A 36 8.12 -2.78 4.69
CA ASN A 36 6.86 -2.03 4.81
C ASN A 36 5.83 -2.50 3.77
N ILE A 37 6.28 -2.74 2.53
CA ILE A 37 5.41 -3.20 1.43
C ILE A 37 4.90 -4.62 1.70
N VAL A 38 5.74 -5.51 2.25
CA VAL A 38 5.35 -6.86 2.68
C VAL A 38 4.24 -6.77 3.72
N ASN A 39 4.42 -5.97 4.78
CA ASN A 39 3.43 -5.85 5.84
C ASN A 39 2.09 -5.30 5.30
N LEU A 40 2.14 -4.29 4.42
CA LEU A 40 0.94 -3.78 3.74
C LEU A 40 0.25 -4.85 2.89
N ALA A 41 1.03 -5.67 2.17
CA ALA A 41 0.50 -6.72 1.30
C ALA A 41 -0.19 -7.83 2.09
N ILE A 42 0.41 -8.25 3.20
CA ILE A 42 -0.16 -9.25 4.10
C ILE A 42 -1.47 -8.73 4.73
N GLU A 43 -1.45 -7.52 5.32
CA GLU A 43 -2.66 -6.91 5.89
C GLU A 43 -3.80 -6.79 4.86
N LYS A 44 -3.46 -6.44 3.62
CA LYS A 44 -4.42 -6.30 2.53
C LYS A 44 -5.04 -7.64 2.15
N VAL A 45 -4.23 -8.68 1.97
CA VAL A 45 -4.71 -10.04 1.62
C VAL A 45 -5.57 -10.62 2.74
N GLU A 46 -5.16 -10.48 4.01
CA GLU A 46 -5.97 -10.94 5.15
C GLU A 46 -7.35 -10.26 5.16
N SER A 47 -7.40 -8.94 4.93
CA SER A 47 -8.67 -8.21 4.83
C SER A 47 -9.54 -8.71 3.68
N GLU A 48 -8.96 -8.94 2.49
CA GLU A 48 -9.70 -9.42 1.33
C GLU A 48 -10.24 -10.85 1.53
N ILE A 49 -9.44 -11.75 2.14
CA ILE A 49 -9.88 -13.09 2.50
C ILE A 49 -11.02 -13.03 3.52
N ALA A 50 -10.89 -12.19 4.55
CA ALA A 50 -11.93 -12.01 5.57
C ALA A 50 -13.24 -11.46 4.97
N GLU A 51 -13.16 -10.49 4.07
CA GLU A 51 -14.33 -9.93 3.37
C GLU A 51 -15.07 -11.00 2.56
N ARG A 52 -14.35 -11.84 1.79
CA ARG A 52 -14.95 -12.92 1.01
C ARG A 52 -15.61 -13.99 1.87
N ASN A 53 -14.96 -14.38 2.97
CA ASN A 53 -15.49 -15.35 3.94
C ASN A 53 -16.78 -14.85 4.62
N ASN A 54 -17.02 -13.53 4.67
CA ASN A 54 -18.27 -12.97 5.20
C ASN A 54 -19.43 -12.97 4.18
N ILE A 55 -19.14 -13.19 2.88
CA ILE A 55 -20.12 -13.06 1.79
C ILE A 55 -20.56 -14.43 1.24
N GLU A 56 -19.70 -15.45 1.23
CA GLU A 56 -20.00 -16.73 0.59
C GLU A 56 -20.32 -17.90 1.55
N TYR A 57 -21.49 -18.50 1.34
CA TYR A 57 -21.91 -19.81 1.83
C TYR A 57 -21.55 -20.82 0.71
N ASP A 58 -20.39 -21.47 0.81
CA ASP A 58 -19.76 -22.49 -0.06
C ASP A 58 -18.42 -22.10 -0.73
N SER A 59 -17.42 -22.92 -0.40
CA SER A 59 -16.27 -23.32 -1.23
C SER A 59 -15.05 -22.40 -1.35
N SER A 60 -14.31 -22.27 -0.25
CA SER A 60 -12.84 -22.45 -0.14
C SER A 60 -12.28 -21.53 0.95
N SER A 61 -12.56 -21.85 2.21
CA SER A 61 -11.87 -21.17 3.32
C SER A 61 -10.40 -21.53 3.28
N ILE A 62 -9.52 -20.55 3.09
CA ILE A 62 -8.07 -20.75 3.16
C ILE A 62 -7.69 -20.88 4.63
N ASP A 63 -7.14 -22.03 5.06
CA ASP A 63 -6.47 -22.16 6.36
C ASP A 63 -4.97 -21.96 6.18
N TYR A 64 -4.51 -20.73 6.40
CA TYR A 64 -3.09 -20.38 6.36
C TYR A 64 -2.41 -20.49 7.75
N GLY A 65 -3.09 -21.05 8.75
CA GLY A 65 -2.57 -21.22 10.10
C GLY A 65 -2.56 -19.94 10.94
N ASN A 66 -1.48 -19.74 11.71
CA ASN A 66 -1.40 -18.66 12.69
C ASN A 66 -0.88 -17.34 12.12
N ASP A 67 -0.22 -17.38 10.97
CA ASP A 67 0.45 -16.23 10.36
C ASP A 67 0.39 -16.37 8.84
N LEU A 68 -0.23 -15.41 8.17
CA LEU A 68 -0.37 -15.44 6.71
C LEU A 68 0.99 -15.35 6.02
N ARG A 69 1.92 -14.54 6.57
CA ARG A 69 3.24 -14.30 5.96
C ARG A 69 4.08 -15.57 5.89
N SER A 70 4.06 -16.39 6.94
CA SER A 70 4.73 -17.69 6.97
C SER A 70 4.13 -18.73 6.01
N SER A 71 2.93 -18.48 5.50
CA SER A 71 2.21 -19.35 4.56
C SER A 71 2.08 -18.70 3.17
N SER A 72 2.88 -17.67 2.90
CA SER A 72 2.83 -16.93 1.65
C SER A 72 4.21 -16.75 1.03
N ASP A 73 4.23 -16.72 -0.30
CA ASP A 73 5.36 -16.26 -1.09
C ASP A 73 5.08 -14.87 -1.62
N ILE A 74 6.07 -13.98 -1.51
CA ILE A 74 5.96 -12.58 -1.91
C ILE A 74 7.10 -12.25 -2.85
N THR A 75 6.75 -11.82 -4.06
CA THR A 75 7.72 -11.36 -5.07
C THR A 75 7.41 -9.92 -5.46
N MET A 76 8.44 -9.10 -5.62
CA MET A 76 8.28 -7.71 -6.03
C MET A 76 9.19 -7.32 -7.19
N TRP A 77 8.67 -6.43 -8.03
CA TRP A 77 9.33 -5.86 -9.21
C TRP A 77 9.21 -4.34 -9.25
N GLU A 78 10.05 -3.72 -10.06
CA GLU A 78 10.14 -2.27 -10.26
C GLU A 78 10.24 -1.52 -8.92
N ASN A 79 11.15 -1.97 -8.05
CA ASN A 79 11.41 -1.39 -6.73
C ASN A 79 10.15 -1.35 -5.85
N GLY A 80 9.43 -2.48 -5.79
CA GLY A 80 8.24 -2.64 -4.94
C GLY A 80 6.95 -2.06 -5.53
N LYS A 81 6.97 -1.60 -6.78
CA LYS A 81 5.78 -1.05 -7.44
C LYS A 81 4.76 -2.13 -7.81
N TYR A 82 5.23 -3.31 -8.18
CA TYR A 82 4.39 -4.47 -8.48
C TYR A 82 4.71 -5.60 -7.52
N ILE A 83 3.66 -6.19 -6.95
CA ILE A 83 3.76 -7.22 -5.91
C ILE A 83 2.89 -8.41 -6.33
N LYS A 84 3.44 -9.61 -6.22
CA LYS A 84 2.70 -10.86 -6.27
C LYS A 84 2.70 -11.47 -4.88
N VAL A 85 1.53 -11.87 -4.41
CA VAL A 85 1.37 -12.64 -3.18
C VAL A 85 0.71 -13.97 -3.55
N VAL A 86 1.37 -15.07 -3.22
CA VAL A 86 0.81 -16.42 -3.35
C VAL A 86 0.57 -16.95 -1.94
N VAL A 87 -0.67 -17.33 -1.63
CA VAL A 87 -1.05 -17.90 -0.34
C VAL A 87 -1.27 -19.40 -0.49
N TYR A 88 -0.64 -20.16 0.39
CA TYR A 88 -0.75 -21.62 0.47
C TYR A 88 -1.69 -22.04 1.58
N ASP A 89 -2.46 -23.09 1.33
CA ASP A 89 -3.17 -23.77 2.42
C ASP A 89 -2.19 -24.59 3.24
N LYS A 90 -2.29 -24.48 4.56
CA LYS A 90 -1.45 -25.20 5.51
C LYS A 90 -1.60 -26.72 5.39
N GLU A 91 -2.81 -27.23 5.12
CA GLU A 91 -3.07 -28.66 5.10
C GLU A 91 -2.61 -29.33 3.80
N GLU A 92 -2.72 -28.61 2.69
CA GLU A 92 -2.49 -29.18 1.35
C GLU A 92 -1.13 -28.79 0.75
N ASP A 93 -0.46 -27.74 1.28
CA ASP A 93 0.71 -27.08 0.66
C ASP A 93 0.46 -26.67 -0.81
N ASP A 94 -0.82 -26.60 -1.19
CA ASP A 94 -1.31 -26.23 -2.51
C ASP A 94 -1.58 -24.72 -2.54
N GLU A 95 -1.28 -24.08 -3.67
CA GLU A 95 -1.61 -22.68 -3.93
C GLU A 95 -3.13 -22.50 -3.89
N LYS A 96 -3.61 -21.60 -3.02
CA LYS A 96 -5.04 -21.28 -2.92
C LYS A 96 -5.39 -19.95 -3.55
N GLU A 97 -4.52 -18.95 -3.36
CA GLU A 97 -4.80 -17.59 -3.81
C GLU A 97 -3.52 -17.01 -4.42
N ILE A 98 -3.67 -16.41 -5.60
CA ILE A 98 -2.65 -15.58 -6.21
C ILE A 98 -3.23 -14.18 -6.37
N THR A 99 -2.62 -13.21 -5.70
CA THR A 99 -3.03 -11.80 -5.81
C THR A 99 -1.89 -10.94 -6.30
N HIS A 100 -2.17 -10.15 -7.33
CA HIS A 100 -1.28 -9.14 -7.86
C HIS A 100 -1.72 -7.76 -7.41
N TYR A 101 -0.78 -6.98 -6.88
CA TYR A 101 -0.99 -5.61 -6.46
C TYR A 101 -0.09 -4.66 -7.22
N ARG A 102 -0.58 -3.43 -7.37
CA ARG A 102 0.23 -2.27 -7.71
C ARG A 102 0.25 -1.31 -6.52
N LEU A 103 1.45 -0.94 -6.08
CA LEU A 103 1.64 0.13 -5.11
C LEU A 103 1.46 1.49 -5.80
N LYS A 104 0.52 2.29 -5.30
CA LYS A 104 0.23 3.63 -5.79
C LYS A 104 -0.16 4.51 -4.60
N ASP A 105 0.56 5.62 -4.43
CA ASP A 105 0.29 6.60 -3.38
C ASP A 105 0.24 5.96 -1.97
N ASP A 106 1.18 5.05 -1.69
CA ASP A 106 1.28 4.23 -0.47
C ASP A 106 0.12 3.23 -0.24
N GLU A 107 -0.75 3.04 -1.23
CA GLU A 107 -1.85 2.07 -1.19
C GLU A 107 -1.62 0.91 -2.17
N LEU A 108 -2.03 -0.29 -1.77
CA LEU A 108 -2.04 -1.47 -2.64
C LEU A 108 -3.38 -1.60 -3.34
N VAL A 109 -3.33 -1.50 -4.68
CA VAL A 109 -4.48 -1.69 -5.56
C VAL A 109 -4.41 -3.10 -6.14
N ASN A 110 -5.44 -3.92 -5.90
CA ASN A 110 -5.57 -5.24 -6.52
C ASN A 110 -5.74 -5.06 -8.04
N ILE A 111 -4.89 -5.72 -8.82
CA ILE A 111 -4.83 -5.60 -10.28
C ILE A 111 -5.08 -6.93 -10.99
N ASN A 112 -5.58 -7.95 -10.28
CA ASN A 112 -5.99 -9.22 -10.88
C ASN A 112 -7.01 -8.97 -12.01
N GLY A 113 -6.68 -9.41 -13.23
CA GLY A 113 -7.54 -9.24 -14.41
C GLY A 113 -7.68 -7.81 -14.92
N HIS A 114 -6.82 -6.86 -14.49
CA HIS A 114 -6.87 -5.48 -14.97
C HIS A 114 -6.41 -5.41 -16.45
N PRO A 115 -7.25 -4.93 -17.39
CA PRO A 115 -7.00 -5.08 -18.83
C PRO A 115 -5.79 -4.30 -19.35
N ASP A 116 -5.43 -3.21 -18.66
CA ASP A 116 -4.31 -2.34 -19.05
C ASP A 116 -2.97 -2.71 -18.40
N ILE A 117 -2.94 -3.78 -17.59
CA ILE A 117 -1.72 -4.22 -16.90
C ILE A 117 -1.36 -5.61 -17.39
N ASP A 118 -0.27 -5.69 -18.14
CA ASP A 118 0.34 -6.94 -18.56
C ASP A 118 1.31 -7.42 -17.47
N PHE A 119 0.78 -8.19 -16.51
CA PHE A 119 1.58 -8.71 -15.40
C PHE A 119 2.51 -9.85 -15.84
N ASP A 120 2.16 -10.59 -16.88
CA ASP A 120 3.01 -11.66 -17.44
C ASP A 120 4.35 -11.07 -17.91
N SER A 121 4.32 -9.94 -18.62
CA SER A 121 5.53 -9.20 -19.00
C SER A 121 6.34 -8.66 -17.81
N ILE A 122 5.73 -8.48 -16.65
CA ILE A 122 6.42 -8.08 -15.42
C ILE A 122 7.11 -9.30 -14.78
N GLU A 123 6.46 -10.45 -14.74
CA GLU A 123 7.03 -11.69 -14.18
C GLU A 123 8.22 -12.23 -14.97
N GLU A 124 8.32 -11.92 -16.27
CA GLU A 124 9.49 -12.25 -17.09
C GLU A 124 10.76 -11.48 -16.68
N GLN A 125 10.63 -10.39 -15.93
CA GLN A 125 11.76 -9.59 -15.45
C GLN A 125 12.38 -10.18 -14.18
N GLU A 126 13.65 -9.86 -13.94
CA GLU A 126 14.30 -10.25 -12.69
C GLU A 126 13.65 -9.51 -11.50
N PRO A 127 13.15 -10.22 -10.47
CA PRO A 127 12.51 -9.59 -9.33
C PRO A 127 13.54 -8.87 -8.46
N ASP A 128 13.15 -7.76 -7.85
CA ASP A 128 14.01 -7.02 -6.92
C ASP A 128 14.01 -7.64 -5.52
N TYR A 129 12.89 -8.24 -5.13
CA TYR A 129 12.67 -8.85 -3.83
C TYR A 129 11.97 -10.20 -3.96
N ILE A 130 12.42 -11.18 -3.18
CA ILE A 130 11.78 -12.48 -3.04
C ILE A 130 11.79 -12.87 -1.56
N GLU A 131 10.61 -13.18 -1.04
CA GLU A 131 10.41 -13.81 0.26
C GLU A 131 9.55 -15.06 0.10
N GLU A 132 10.03 -16.18 0.63
CA GLU A 132 9.32 -17.46 0.60
C GLU A 132 8.99 -17.88 2.02
N LYS A 133 7.71 -18.05 2.33
CA LYS A 133 7.22 -18.52 3.64
C LYS A 133 7.90 -17.81 4.84
N GLY A 134 7.95 -16.48 4.80
CA GLY A 134 8.56 -15.64 5.84
C GLY A 134 10.08 -15.47 5.77
N LYS A 135 10.76 -16.08 4.78
CA LYS A 135 12.22 -16.05 4.64
C LYS A 135 12.66 -15.25 3.41
N ILE A 136 13.41 -14.17 3.65
CA ILE A 136 13.98 -13.34 2.58
C ILE A 136 15.05 -14.14 1.82
N ILE A 137 14.81 -14.31 0.51
CA ILE A 137 15.71 -14.98 -0.43
C ILE A 137 16.54 -13.96 -1.22
N LYS A 138 15.94 -12.80 -1.56
CA LYS A 138 16.59 -11.71 -2.32
C LYS A 138 16.11 -10.32 -1.88
N GLN A 139 17.04 -9.35 -1.84
CA GLN A 139 16.81 -7.91 -1.62
C GLN A 139 17.88 -7.05 -2.32
#